data_AF-A0A7J2HYC8-F1
#
_entry.id   AF-A0A7J2HYC8-F1
#
_cell.length_a   1.000
_cell.length_b   1.000
_cell.length_c   1.000
_cell.angle_alpha   90.00
_cell.angle_beta   90.00
_cell.angle_gamma   90.00
#
_symmetry.space_group_name_H-M   'P 1'
#
loop_
_entity.id
_entity.type
_entity.pdbx_description
1 polymer ?
#
loop_
_entity_poly.entity_id
_entity_poly.type
_entity_poly.pdbx_seq_one_letter_code
_entity_poly.pdbx_strand_id
1 'polypeptide(L)'
;MRVGGWVSEVRELGKGLRFIVLRSWKGKIQLTLKKGKVKDELFAITENLPQESVIEAYGKEVKEKIAKSADIEIIPERIIVHSRSEKKLPLDPNWKVRALLPTRLDNRPLDLRRPEVQAIFKIQASLIRGFTDWLD
;
A
#
# COMPACT_ATOMS: atom_id res chain seq x y z
N MET A 1 10.96 -12.79 -2.87
CA MET A 1 10.67 -11.41 -3.32
C MET A 1 10.41 -10.52 -2.12
N ARG A 2 10.84 -9.25 -2.16
CA ARG A 2 10.63 -8.25 -1.10
C ARG A 2 9.68 -7.17 -1.64
N VAL A 3 8.62 -6.88 -0.91
CA VAL A 3 7.70 -5.79 -1.20
C VAL A 3 7.40 -4.98 0.04
N GLY A 4 7.05 -3.72 -0.13
CA GLY A 4 6.65 -2.86 0.97
C GLY A 4 5.78 -1.71 0.50
N GLY A 5 5.08 -1.12 1.44
CA GLY A 5 4.19 0.00 1.18
C GLY A 5 3.29 0.30 2.36
N TRP A 6 2.27 1.10 2.09
CA TRP A 6 1.23 1.45 3.04
C TRP A 6 0.07 0.48 2.93
N VAL A 7 -0.42 0.00 4.06
CA VAL A 7 -1.62 -0.83 4.13
C VAL A 7 -2.81 -0.03 3.61
N SER A 8 -3.31 -0.36 2.43
CA SER A 8 -4.49 0.30 1.87
C SER A 8 -5.77 -0.40 2.27
N GLU A 9 -5.76 -1.72 2.43
CA GLU A 9 -6.95 -2.49 2.79
C GLU A 9 -6.54 -3.75 3.56
N VAL A 10 -7.35 -4.12 4.55
CA VAL A 10 -7.24 -5.42 5.24
C VAL A 10 -8.62 -6.06 5.18
N ARG A 11 -8.71 -7.26 4.60
CA ARG A 11 -9.94 -8.04 4.48
C ARG A 11 -9.75 -9.41 5.09
N GLU A 12 -10.65 -9.80 5.98
CA GLU A 12 -10.64 -11.12 6.62
C GLU A 12 -11.85 -11.94 6.15
N LEU A 13 -11.60 -13.20 5.79
CA LEU A 13 -12.65 -14.18 5.44
C LEU A 13 -12.55 -15.36 6.42
N GLY A 14 -13.39 -15.31 7.47
CA GLY A 14 -13.34 -16.25 8.58
C GLY A 14 -12.00 -16.20 9.33
N LYS A 15 -11.67 -17.28 10.07
CA LYS A 15 -10.46 -17.34 10.90
C LYS A 15 -9.20 -17.82 10.16
N GLY A 16 -9.31 -18.14 8.87
CA GLY A 16 -8.29 -18.88 8.13
C GLY A 16 -7.69 -18.15 6.93
N LEU A 17 -8.24 -17.00 6.55
CA LEU A 17 -7.85 -16.29 5.34
C LEU A 17 -7.89 -14.77 5.57
N ARG A 18 -6.75 -14.10 5.38
CA ARG A 18 -6.60 -12.65 5.46
C ARG A 18 -5.90 -12.14 4.21
N PHE A 19 -6.46 -11.11 3.61
CA PHE A 19 -5.86 -10.35 2.53
C PHE A 19 -5.42 -8.99 3.03
N ILE A 20 -4.20 -8.61 2.70
CA ILE A 20 -3.67 -7.27 3.00
C ILE A 20 -3.25 -6.67 1.67
N VAL A 21 -3.87 -5.56 1.27
CA VAL A 21 -3.46 -4.83 0.08
C VAL A 21 -2.51 -3.72 0.52
N LEU A 22 -1.31 -3.71 -0.07
CA LEU A 22 -0.35 -2.64 0.05
C LEU A 22 -0.44 -1.74 -1.16
N ARG A 23 -0.39 -0.45 -0.90
CA ARG A 23 -0.15 0.59 -1.90
C ARG A 23 1.32 0.96 -1.85
N SER A 24 1.96 0.93 -3.02
CA SER A 24 3.30 1.41 -3.26
C SER A 24 3.28 2.43 -4.39
N TRP A 25 4.37 3.18 -4.56
CA TRP A 25 4.56 4.09 -5.68
C TRP A 25 4.48 3.43 -7.06
N LYS A 26 4.73 2.12 -7.11
CA LYS A 26 4.73 1.28 -8.31
C LYS A 26 3.39 0.61 -8.61
N GLY A 27 2.49 0.52 -7.63
CA GLY A 27 1.24 -0.22 -7.80
C GLY A 27 0.68 -0.78 -6.50
N LYS A 28 -0.31 -1.64 -6.64
CA LYS A 28 -1.00 -2.37 -5.56
C LYS A 28 -0.49 -3.80 -5.46
N ILE A 29 -0.31 -4.27 -4.24
CA ILE A 29 0.28 -5.57 -3.95
C ILE A 29 -0.63 -6.27 -2.95
N GLN A 30 -1.14 -7.46 -3.29
CA GLN A 30 -1.91 -8.26 -2.35
C GLN A 30 -1.01 -9.24 -1.62
N LEU A 31 -1.07 -9.26 -0.30
CA LEU A 31 -0.56 -10.34 0.53
C LEU A 31 -1.72 -11.26 0.88
N THR A 32 -1.58 -12.55 0.58
CA THR A 32 -2.58 -13.58 0.86
C THR A 32 -2.08 -14.47 1.99
N LEU A 33 -2.64 -14.30 3.20
CA LEU A 33 -2.35 -15.11 4.37
C LEU A 33 -3.41 -16.19 4.50
N LYS A 34 -3.04 -17.45 4.26
CA LYS A 34 -3.92 -18.62 4.41
C LYS A 34 -3.37 -19.55 5.49
N LYS A 35 -4.18 -19.92 6.49
CA LYS A 35 -3.79 -20.88 7.53
C LYS A 35 -3.33 -22.19 6.91
N GLY A 36 -2.26 -22.77 7.46
CA GLY A 36 -1.58 -23.95 6.92
C GLY A 36 -0.69 -23.69 5.69
N LYS A 37 -0.72 -22.48 5.09
CA LYS A 37 0.23 -22.04 4.05
C LYS A 37 1.22 -21.01 4.56
N VAL A 38 0.84 -20.19 5.53
CA VAL A 38 1.72 -19.23 6.20
C VAL A 38 1.80 -19.52 7.70
N LYS A 39 2.87 -19.04 8.35
CA LYS A 39 3.06 -19.18 9.80
C LYS A 39 1.96 -18.44 10.58
N ASP A 40 1.47 -19.02 11.68
CA ASP A 40 0.43 -18.41 12.52
C ASP A 40 0.87 -17.07 13.13
N GLU A 41 2.17 -16.89 13.37
CA GLU A 41 2.75 -15.62 13.80
C GLU A 41 2.42 -14.47 12.84
N LEU A 42 2.33 -14.73 11.52
CA LEU A 42 1.98 -13.71 10.54
C LEU A 42 0.54 -13.22 10.74
N PHE A 43 -0.36 -14.08 11.21
CA PHE A 43 -1.72 -13.68 11.58
C PHE A 43 -1.71 -12.83 12.86
N ALA A 44 -0.88 -13.16 13.86
CA ALA A 44 -0.81 -12.36 15.08
C ALA A 44 -0.25 -10.95 14.82
N ILE A 45 0.88 -10.82 14.11
CA ILE A 45 1.51 -9.51 13.88
C ILE A 45 0.68 -8.58 12.99
N THR A 46 -0.16 -9.14 12.12
CA THR A 46 -1.06 -8.38 11.23
C THR A 46 -2.48 -8.26 11.77
N GLU A 47 -2.72 -8.66 13.01
CA GLU A 47 -4.00 -8.47 13.68
C GLU A 47 -4.29 -6.98 13.92
N ASN A 48 -5.53 -6.58 13.63
CA ASN A 48 -6.02 -5.20 13.78
C ASN A 48 -5.10 -4.15 13.12
N LEU A 49 -4.46 -4.51 11.99
CA LEU A 49 -3.51 -3.65 11.29
C LEU A 49 -4.23 -2.44 10.66
N PRO A 50 -4.01 -1.21 11.14
CA PRO A 50 -4.73 -0.04 10.62
C PRO A 50 -4.32 0.32 9.18
N GLN A 51 -5.24 0.94 8.42
CA GLN A 51 -4.90 1.57 7.14
C GLN A 51 -3.75 2.57 7.33
N GLU A 52 -2.93 2.76 6.31
CA GLU A 52 -1.73 3.59 6.28
C GLU A 52 -0.55 3.14 7.15
N SER A 53 -0.66 2.00 7.85
CA SER A 53 0.49 1.37 8.49
C SER A 53 1.55 1.00 7.45
N VAL A 54 2.82 1.12 7.81
CA VAL A 54 3.95 0.83 6.92
C VAL A 54 4.44 -0.58 7.20
N ILE A 55 4.32 -1.46 6.22
CA ILE A 55 4.80 -2.83 6.34
C ILE A 55 5.66 -3.22 5.15
N GLU A 56 6.48 -4.23 5.41
CA GLU A 56 7.30 -4.93 4.43
C GLU A 56 7.02 -6.43 4.53
N ALA A 57 6.95 -7.09 3.38
CA ALA A 57 6.75 -8.53 3.30
C ALA A 57 7.80 -9.17 2.40
N TYR A 58 8.25 -10.35 2.82
CA TYR A 58 9.08 -11.25 2.05
C TYR A 58 8.28 -12.50 1.75
N GLY A 59 8.29 -12.93 0.50
CA GLY A 59 7.54 -14.12 0.10
C GLY A 59 7.68 -14.47 -1.37
N LYS A 60 6.81 -15.36 -1.81
CA LYS A 60 6.75 -15.87 -3.18
C LYS A 60 5.59 -15.24 -3.93
N GLU A 61 5.86 -14.76 -5.13
CA GLU A 61 4.85 -14.27 -6.04
C GLU A 61 4.00 -15.42 -6.58
N VAL A 62 2.70 -15.20 -6.67
CA VAL A 62 1.75 -16.13 -7.28
C VAL A 62 1.70 -15.87 -8.78
N LYS A 63 2.11 -16.86 -9.59
CA LYS A 63 2.16 -16.74 -11.06
C LYS A 63 0.79 -16.47 -11.70
N GLU A 64 -0.25 -17.15 -11.21
CA GLU A 64 -1.63 -16.96 -11.63
C GLU A 64 -2.41 -16.32 -10.48
N LYS A 65 -2.32 -15.00 -10.37
CA LYS A 65 -3.09 -14.27 -9.34
C LYS A 65 -4.58 -14.38 -9.65
N ILE A 66 -5.37 -14.58 -8.60
CA ILE A 66 -6.84 -14.48 -8.69
C ILE A 66 -7.28 -13.05 -8.37
N ALA A 67 -6.45 -12.31 -7.62
CA ALA A 67 -6.69 -10.94 -7.23
C ALA A 67 -6.78 -9.99 -8.44
N LYS A 68 -8.01 -9.53 -8.75
CA LYS A 68 -8.24 -8.58 -9.85
C LYS A 68 -7.86 -7.13 -9.48
N SER A 69 -7.87 -6.79 -8.19
CA SER A 69 -7.73 -5.42 -7.69
C SER A 69 -6.29 -5.02 -7.31
N ALA A 70 -5.35 -5.96 -7.34
CA ALA A 70 -3.93 -5.73 -7.07
C ALA A 70 -3.10 -6.11 -8.30
N ASP A 71 -1.95 -5.49 -8.52
CA ASP A 71 -1.09 -5.74 -9.67
C ASP A 71 -0.35 -7.07 -9.54
N ILE A 72 0.09 -7.38 -8.32
CA ILE A 72 0.77 -8.64 -7.96
C ILE A 72 0.19 -9.25 -6.69
N GLU A 73 0.35 -10.55 -6.53
CA GLU A 73 -0.09 -11.31 -5.36
C GLU A 73 1.09 -12.10 -4.77
N ILE A 74 1.23 -12.07 -3.44
CA ILE A 74 2.34 -12.70 -2.72
C ILE A 74 1.80 -13.53 -1.56
N ILE A 75 2.35 -14.74 -1.41
CA ILE A 75 2.21 -15.53 -0.18
C ILE A 75 3.38 -15.16 0.73
N PRO A 76 3.15 -14.44 1.85
CA PRO A 76 4.23 -13.96 2.70
C PRO A 76 4.81 -15.10 3.56
N GLU A 77 6.14 -15.12 3.64
CA GLU A 77 6.93 -15.98 4.54
C GLU A 77 7.39 -15.21 5.78
N ARG A 78 7.55 -13.89 5.65
CA ARG A 78 7.89 -12.95 6.73
C ARG A 78 7.21 -11.60 6.49
N ILE A 79 6.72 -10.97 7.55
CA ILE A 79 6.23 -9.59 7.52
C ILE A 79 6.95 -8.80 8.61
N ILE A 80 7.36 -7.58 8.29
CA ILE A 80 7.94 -6.60 9.20
C ILE A 80 6.98 -5.41 9.25
N VAL A 81 6.51 -5.06 10.43
CA VAL A 81 5.71 -3.84 10.65
C VAL A 81 6.66 -2.74 11.08
N HIS A 82 6.95 -1.78 10.20
CA HIS A 82 7.84 -0.66 10.49
C HIS A 82 7.15 0.40 11.33
N SER A 83 5.86 0.63 11.07
CA SER A 83 5.06 1.60 11.81
C SER A 83 3.58 1.23 11.73
N ARG A 84 2.87 1.35 12.86
CA ARG A 84 1.41 1.29 12.90
C ARG A 84 0.87 2.70 12.84
N SER A 85 -0.08 2.91 11.93
CA SER A 85 -0.78 4.20 11.84
C SER A 85 -1.78 4.37 12.98
N GLU A 86 -2.07 5.62 13.32
CA GLU A 86 -3.26 5.97 14.08
C GLU A 86 -4.52 5.57 13.29
N LYS A 87 -5.59 5.20 14.02
CA LYS A 87 -6.88 4.83 13.42
C LYS A 87 -7.61 6.03 12.83
N LYS A 88 -7.47 7.22 13.43
CA LYS A 88 -8.10 8.45 12.98
C LYS A 88 -7.10 9.24 12.14
N LEU A 89 -7.25 9.15 10.83
CA LEU A 89 -6.37 9.83 9.88
C LEU A 89 -6.88 11.26 9.59
N PRO A 90 -5.98 12.21 9.32
CA PRO A 90 -6.36 13.59 9.01
C PRO A 90 -6.96 13.75 7.61
N LEU A 91 -6.74 12.79 6.71
CA LEU A 91 -7.41 12.68 5.42
C LEU A 91 -7.95 11.25 5.27
N ASP A 92 -9.03 11.09 4.50
CA ASP A 92 -9.56 9.75 4.18
C ASP A 92 -8.56 8.99 3.29
N PRO A 93 -8.01 7.85 3.74
CA PRO A 93 -7.04 7.07 2.97
C PRO A 93 -7.65 6.43 1.71
N ASN A 94 -8.98 6.30 1.64
CA ASN A 94 -9.71 5.77 0.50
C ASN A 94 -10.22 6.86 -0.45
N TRP A 95 -10.03 8.13 -0.08
CA TRP A 95 -10.37 9.33 -0.86
C TRP A 95 -11.84 9.46 -1.27
N LYS A 96 -12.74 8.81 -0.52
CA LYS A 96 -14.19 8.94 -0.68
C LYS A 96 -14.66 10.28 -0.13
N VAL A 97 -14.08 10.71 0.99
CA VAL A 97 -14.34 12.02 1.60
C VAL A 97 -13.31 13.02 1.08
N ARG A 98 -13.79 14.05 0.37
CA ARG A 98 -12.94 15.12 -0.11
C ARG A 98 -12.64 16.11 1.02
N ALA A 99 -11.36 16.49 1.14
CA ALA A 99 -10.92 17.58 2.00
C ALA A 99 -10.65 18.85 1.19
N LEU A 100 -10.75 20.00 1.84
CA LEU A 100 -10.40 21.30 1.25
C LEU A 100 -8.89 21.37 0.96
N LEU A 101 -8.52 22.26 0.04
CA LEU A 101 -7.12 22.44 -0.35
C LEU A 101 -6.19 22.73 0.84
N PRO A 102 -6.51 23.64 1.80
CA PRO A 102 -5.64 23.89 2.95
C PRO A 102 -5.35 22.62 3.76
N THR A 103 -6.38 21.85 4.12
CA THR A 103 -6.22 20.59 4.86
C THR A 103 -5.35 19.57 4.13
N ARG A 104 -5.45 19.52 2.79
CA ARG A 104 -4.63 18.65 1.94
C ARG A 104 -3.18 19.09 1.87
N LEU A 105 -2.92 20.40 1.93
CA LEU A 105 -1.58 20.95 1.97
C LEU A 105 -0.93 20.75 3.35
N ASP A 106 -1.69 20.95 4.43
CA ASP A 106 -1.21 20.66 5.80
C ASP A 106 -0.87 19.19 6.00
N ASN A 107 -1.59 18.29 5.31
CA ASN A 107 -1.40 16.84 5.38
C ASN A 107 -0.80 16.26 4.09
N ARG A 108 0.12 17.00 3.47
CA ARG A 108 0.72 16.68 2.16
C ARG A 108 1.28 15.26 2.05
N PRO A 109 1.98 14.70 3.06
CA PRO A 109 2.52 13.35 2.96
C PRO A 109 1.46 12.27 2.72
N LEU A 110 0.22 12.49 3.18
CA LEU A 110 -0.90 11.58 2.97
C LEU A 110 -1.64 11.90 1.66
N ASP A 111 -1.83 13.18 1.30
CA ASP A 111 -2.46 13.55 0.02
C ASP A 111 -1.62 13.11 -1.18
N LEU A 112 -0.29 13.14 -1.09
CA LEU A 112 0.65 12.61 -2.09
C LEU A 112 0.53 11.10 -2.29
N ARG A 113 -0.22 10.37 -1.47
CA ARG A 113 -0.47 8.93 -1.71
C ARG A 113 -1.63 8.69 -2.67
N ARG A 114 -2.38 9.73 -3.06
CA ARG A 114 -3.46 9.68 -4.06
C ARG A 114 -2.89 9.52 -5.47
N PRO A 115 -3.36 8.55 -6.28
CA PRO A 115 -2.88 8.37 -7.65
C PRO A 115 -2.96 9.63 -8.50
N GLU A 116 -4.06 10.39 -8.44
CA GLU A 116 -4.24 11.64 -9.17
C GLU A 116 -3.25 12.73 -8.75
N VAL A 117 -2.92 12.80 -7.45
CA VAL A 117 -1.96 13.79 -6.93
C VAL A 117 -0.54 13.37 -7.29
N GLN A 118 -0.23 12.07 -7.19
CA GLN A 118 1.06 11.53 -7.64
C GLN A 118 1.30 11.78 -9.13
N ALA A 119 0.27 11.63 -9.95
CA ALA A 119 0.36 11.84 -11.39
C ALA A 119 0.83 13.25 -11.71
N ILE A 120 0.33 14.28 -11.01
CA ILE A 120 0.77 15.68 -11.19
C ILE A 120 2.28 15.81 -11.00
N PHE A 121 2.83 15.30 -9.89
CA PHE A 121 4.27 15.43 -9.62
C PHE A 121 5.13 14.54 -10.51
N LYS A 122 4.64 13.37 -10.92
CA LYS A 122 5.33 12.51 -11.89
C LYS A 122 5.43 13.22 -13.25
N ILE A 123 4.35 13.85 -13.71
CA ILE A 123 4.35 14.64 -14.96
C ILE A 123 5.31 15.83 -14.84
N GLN A 124 5.25 16.58 -13.74
CA GLN A 124 6.18 17.70 -13.51
C GLN A 124 7.64 17.25 -13.52
N ALA A 125 7.97 16.14 -12.86
CA ALA A 125 9.31 15.59 -12.87
C ALA A 125 9.77 15.18 -14.28
N SER A 126 8.88 14.58 -15.08
CA SER A 126 9.17 14.22 -16.48
C SER A 126 9.40 15.46 -17.36
N LEU A 127 8.64 16.54 -17.16
CA LEU A 127 8.83 17.80 -17.89
C LEU A 127 10.20 18.40 -17.60
N ILE A 128 10.58 18.47 -16.31
CA ILE A 128 11.89 19.01 -15.89
C ILE A 128 13.03 18.16 -16.49
N ARG A 129 12.90 16.83 -16.43
CA ARG A 129 13.89 15.93 -17.02
C ARG A 129 14.03 16.16 -18.52
N GLY A 130 12.93 16.14 -19.27
CA GLY A 130 12.96 16.34 -20.72
C GLY A 130 13.51 17.71 -21.13
N PHE A 131 13.26 18.75 -20.33
CA PHE A 131 13.85 20.08 -20.57
C PHE A 131 15.36 20.09 -20.33
N THR A 132 15.83 19.45 -19.26
CA THR A 132 17.25 19.38 -18.92
C THR A 132 18.01 18.54 -19.96
N ASP A 133 17.50 17.35 -20.28
CA ASP A 133 18.07 16.44 -21.28
C ASP A 133 18.17 17.06 -22.69
N TRP A 134 17.34 18.06 -23.00
CA TRP A 134 17.39 18.78 -24.28
C TRP A 134 18.43 19.92 -24.29
N LEU A 135 18.68 20.52 -23.12
CA LEU A 135 19.64 21.63 -22.97
C LEU A 135 21.08 21.17 -22.77
N ASP A 136 21.28 19.95 -22.24
CA ASP A 136 22.59 19.29 -22.12
C ASP A 136 23.12 18.83 -23.49
#